data_AF-A0A067G5B0-F1
#
_entry.id   AF-A0A067G5B0-F1
#
_cell.length_a   1.000
_cell.length_b   1.000
_cell.length_c   1.000
_cell.angle_alpha   90.00
_cell.angle_beta   90.00
_cell.angle_gamma   90.00
#
_symmetry.space_group_name_H-M   'P 1'
#
loop_
_entity.id
_entity.type
_entity.pdbx_description
1 polymer ?
#
loop_
_entity_poly.entity_id
_entity_poly.type
_entity_poly.pdbx_seq_one_letter_code
_entity_poly.pdbx_strand_id
1 'polypeptide(L)'
;MEDVGKPKAEVAAKRVMERVSGVNIVPHFCRIEDKDISFYNDFNIIVLGLDSIEARSYINAVACSFLEYETDDKPREETIKPMVDGGTEGFKGHARVIIPGVTPCFECTIWLFPPQVKFPLCTLAETPRTAAHCIEYAHLIKWDEVHSGKSFDPDDPEHMQWVYSE
;
A
#
# COMPACT_ATOMS: atom_id res chain seq x y z
N MET A 1 -23.54 -1.42 8.77
CA MET A 1 -23.06 -0.43 9.76
C MET A 1 -22.36 -1.06 10.94
N GLU A 2 -22.72 -2.27 11.38
CA GLU A 2 -22.18 -2.88 12.62
C GLU A 2 -20.66 -3.01 12.70
N ASP A 3 -19.94 -3.07 11.56
CA ASP A 3 -18.48 -3.22 11.53
C ASP A 3 -17.73 -1.93 11.15
N VAL A 4 -18.44 -0.82 10.93
CA VAL A 4 -17.81 0.47 10.63
C VAL A 4 -16.97 0.90 11.84
N GLY A 5 -15.73 1.31 11.59
CA GLY A 5 -14.77 1.72 12.63
C GLY A 5 -14.00 0.57 13.30
N LYS A 6 -14.34 -0.69 13.03
CA LYS A 6 -13.58 -1.84 13.55
C LYS A 6 -12.35 -2.16 12.67
N PRO A 7 -11.32 -2.81 13.25
CA PRO A 7 -10.17 -3.29 12.49
C PRO A 7 -10.55 -4.23 11.33
N LYS A 8 -10.14 -3.87 10.10
CA LYS A 8 -10.42 -4.66 8.89
C LYS A 8 -9.92 -6.10 9.00
N ALA A 9 -8.71 -6.31 9.52
CA ALA A 9 -8.09 -7.62 9.64
C ALA A 9 -8.91 -8.56 10.55
N GLU A 10 -9.33 -8.08 11.72
CA GLU A 10 -10.09 -8.86 12.69
C GLU A 10 -11.48 -9.22 12.15
N VAL A 11 -12.18 -8.24 11.56
CA VAL A 11 -13.50 -8.47 10.96
C VAL A 11 -13.39 -9.47 9.81
N ALA A 12 -12.41 -9.30 8.92
CA ALA A 12 -12.22 -10.22 7.79
C ALA A 12 -11.98 -11.67 8.25
N ALA A 13 -11.05 -11.87 9.19
CA ALA A 13 -10.75 -13.19 9.74
C ALA A 13 -11.98 -13.84 10.37
N LYS A 14 -12.70 -13.09 11.22
CA LYS A 14 -13.93 -13.55 11.87
C LYS A 14 -14.98 -13.99 10.84
N ARG A 15 -15.29 -13.13 9.85
CA ARG A 15 -16.34 -13.39 8.86
C ARG A 15 -16.03 -14.60 7.98
N VAL A 16 -14.77 -14.81 7.61
CA VAL A 16 -14.37 -15.98 6.81
C VAL A 16 -14.48 -17.25 7.63
N MET A 17 -13.99 -17.26 8.88
CA MET A 17 -14.07 -18.43 9.75
C MET A 17 -15.51 -18.80 10.13
N GLU A 18 -16.43 -17.83 10.25
CA GLU A 18 -17.87 -18.08 10.43
C GLU A 18 -18.50 -18.78 9.22
N ARG A 19 -18.00 -18.49 8.01
CA ARG A 19 -18.56 -18.98 6.75
C ARG A 19 -17.96 -20.31 6.30
N VAL A 20 -16.66 -20.51 6.52
CA VAL A 20 -15.89 -21.64 5.98
C VAL A 20 -15.33 -22.48 7.12
N SER A 21 -15.87 -23.69 7.29
CA SER A 21 -15.44 -24.62 8.33
C SER A 21 -14.02 -25.13 8.09
N GLY A 22 -13.23 -25.25 9.15
CA GLY A 22 -11.87 -25.81 9.11
C GLY A 22 -10.78 -24.82 8.70
N VAL A 23 -11.13 -23.56 8.42
CA VAL A 23 -10.17 -22.48 8.16
C VAL A 23 -9.73 -21.85 9.48
N ASN A 24 -8.42 -21.62 9.63
CA ASN A 24 -7.84 -20.90 10.74
C ASN A 24 -7.13 -19.64 10.22
N ILE A 25 -7.60 -18.45 10.63
CA ILE A 25 -7.01 -17.17 10.24
C ILE A 25 -6.56 -16.43 11.48
N VAL A 26 -5.28 -16.08 11.54
CA VAL A 26 -4.71 -15.21 12.58
C VAL A 26 -4.65 -13.79 12.03
N PRO A 27 -5.55 -12.88 12.46
CA PRO A 27 -5.51 -11.50 12.00
C PRO A 27 -4.38 -10.71 12.66
N HIS A 28 -3.79 -9.78 11.91
CA HIS A 28 -2.87 -8.79 12.43
C HIS A 28 -3.37 -7.39 12.07
N PHE A 29 -3.81 -6.63 13.09
CA PHE A 29 -4.16 -5.22 12.93
C PHE A 29 -2.94 -4.35 13.25
N CYS A 30 -2.03 -4.29 12.28
CA CYS A 30 -0.83 -3.46 12.32
C CYS A 30 -0.39 -3.15 10.90
N ARG A 31 0.59 -2.27 10.75
CA ARG A 31 1.27 -2.09 9.47
C ARG A 31 2.20 -3.27 9.21
N ILE A 32 2.57 -3.48 7.95
CA ILE A 32 3.53 -4.53 7.59
C ILE A 32 4.94 -4.19 8.12
N GLU A 33 5.25 -2.91 8.21
CA GLU A 33 6.52 -2.40 8.71
C GLU A 33 6.67 -2.53 10.23
N ASP A 34 5.57 -2.74 10.96
CA ASP A 34 5.58 -2.92 12.42
C ASP A 34 5.98 -4.35 12.83
N LYS A 35 6.04 -5.30 11.88
CA LYS A 35 6.46 -6.68 12.12
C LYS A 35 7.97 -6.79 11.94
N ASP A 36 8.61 -7.52 12.87
CA ASP A 36 10.00 -7.92 12.69
C ASP A 36 10.17 -8.71 11.39
N ILE A 37 11.31 -8.54 10.73
CA ILE A 37 11.60 -9.25 9.48
C ILE A 37 11.44 -10.76 9.67
N SER A 38 11.91 -11.32 10.79
CA SER A 38 11.81 -12.75 11.09
C SER A 38 10.37 -13.30 11.07
N PHE A 39 9.35 -12.49 11.36
CA PHE A 39 7.94 -12.89 11.24
C PHE A 39 7.62 -13.41 9.83
N TYR A 40 8.18 -12.76 8.81
CA TYR A 40 7.93 -13.12 7.42
C TYR A 40 8.62 -14.42 7.00
N ASN A 41 9.62 -14.88 7.76
CA ASN A 41 10.33 -16.12 7.47
C ASN A 41 9.47 -17.36 7.71
N ASP A 42 8.48 -17.28 8.59
CA ASP A 42 7.61 -18.42 8.95
C ASP A 42 6.59 -18.78 7.84
N PHE A 43 6.43 -17.92 6.82
CA PHE A 43 5.48 -18.13 5.74
C PHE A 43 6.13 -18.82 4.53
N ASN A 44 5.41 -19.77 3.94
CA ASN A 44 5.83 -20.44 2.70
C ASN A 44 5.49 -19.63 1.45
N ILE A 45 4.40 -18.85 1.47
CA ILE A 45 3.92 -18.03 0.35
C ILE A 45 3.37 -16.73 0.92
N ILE A 46 3.64 -15.62 0.24
CA ILE A 46 3.11 -14.30 0.59
C ILE A 46 2.21 -13.82 -0.55
N VAL A 47 0.95 -13.45 -0.25
CA VAL A 47 0.01 -12.91 -1.24
C VAL A 47 -0.23 -11.44 -0.93
N LEU A 48 -0.01 -10.56 -1.91
CA LEU A 48 -0.07 -9.10 -1.78
C LEU A 48 -1.31 -8.54 -2.45
N GLY A 49 -2.15 -7.89 -1.65
CA GLY A 49 -3.27 -7.06 -2.07
C GLY A 49 -3.10 -5.62 -1.58
N LEU A 50 -1.91 -5.06 -1.75
CA LEU A 50 -1.52 -3.75 -1.23
C LEU A 50 -2.03 -2.61 -2.13
N ASP A 51 -2.09 -1.39 -1.62
CA ASP A 51 -2.59 -0.21 -2.33
C ASP A 51 -1.49 0.80 -2.67
N SER A 52 -0.31 0.71 -2.04
CA SER A 52 0.82 1.61 -2.31
C SER A 52 2.01 0.92 -2.99
N ILE A 53 2.85 1.72 -3.66
CA ILE A 53 4.11 1.24 -4.27
C ILE A 53 5.13 1.00 -3.15
N GLU A 54 5.15 1.87 -2.15
CA GLU A 54 6.07 1.85 -1.01
C GLU A 54 5.92 0.55 -0.21
N ALA A 55 4.69 0.13 0.07
CA ALA A 55 4.43 -1.12 0.78
C ALA A 55 4.85 -2.36 -0.05
N ARG A 56 4.66 -2.31 -1.37
CA ARG A 56 5.12 -3.37 -2.29
C ARG A 56 6.65 -3.43 -2.37
N SER A 57 7.33 -2.29 -2.43
CA SER A 57 8.80 -2.23 -2.37
C SER A 57 9.33 -2.76 -1.03
N TYR A 58 8.67 -2.41 0.08
CA TYR A 58 9.05 -2.90 1.41
C TYR A 58 8.99 -4.42 1.50
N ILE A 59 7.84 -5.03 1.17
CA ILE A 59 7.70 -6.49 1.28
C ILE A 59 8.59 -7.22 0.28
N ASN A 60 8.84 -6.62 -0.89
CA ASN A 60 9.82 -7.13 -1.85
C ASN A 60 11.23 -7.15 -1.27
N ALA A 61 11.66 -6.08 -0.59
CA ALA A 61 12.97 -6.03 0.07
C ALA A 61 13.07 -7.08 1.19
N VAL A 62 12.02 -7.23 2.00
CA VAL A 62 11.93 -8.27 3.04
C VAL A 62 12.06 -9.67 2.45
N ALA A 63 11.28 -10.01 1.42
CA ALA A 63 11.35 -11.32 0.78
C ALA A 63 12.73 -11.60 0.15
N CYS A 64 13.34 -10.61 -0.50
CA CYS A 64 14.69 -10.72 -1.04
C CYS A 64 15.75 -10.85 0.06
N SER A 65 15.54 -10.29 1.26
CA SER A 65 16.51 -10.31 2.35
C SER A 65 16.76 -11.71 2.91
N PHE A 66 15.83 -12.64 2.71
CA PHE A 66 16.00 -14.04 3.12
C PHE A 66 16.82 -14.87 2.14
N LEU A 67 17.04 -14.39 0.91
CA LEU A 67 17.71 -15.19 -0.11
C LEU A 67 19.14 -15.53 0.30
N GLU A 68 19.38 -16.82 0.44
CA GLU A 68 20.72 -17.38 0.52
C GLU A 68 21.08 -18.04 -0.81
N TYR A 69 22.38 -18.09 -1.11
CA TYR A 69 22.92 -18.68 -2.33
C TYR A 69 23.88 -19.81 -1.98
N GLU A 70 23.85 -20.86 -2.79
CA GLU A 70 24.86 -21.92 -2.75
C GLU A 70 26.18 -21.46 -3.37
N THR A 71 27.21 -22.31 -3.27
CA THR A 71 28.55 -22.03 -3.80
C THR A 71 28.61 -21.89 -5.32
N ASP A 72 27.58 -22.35 -6.04
CA ASP A 72 27.44 -22.21 -7.49
C ASP A 72 26.52 -21.05 -7.91
N ASP A 73 26.26 -20.10 -7.01
CA ASP A 73 25.44 -18.90 -7.23
C ASP A 73 23.96 -19.19 -7.54
N LYS A 74 23.48 -20.39 -7.17
CA LYS A 74 22.05 -20.72 -7.21
C LYS A 74 21.36 -20.37 -5.90
N PRO A 75 20.15 -19.80 -5.92
CA PRO A 75 19.40 -19.53 -4.71
C PRO A 75 19.01 -20.83 -4.01
N ARG A 76 19.13 -20.85 -2.68
CA ARG A 76 18.65 -21.95 -1.83
C ARG A 76 17.13 -21.96 -1.81
N GLU A 77 16.53 -23.00 -2.37
CA GLU A 77 15.07 -23.13 -2.52
C GLU A 77 14.31 -22.93 -1.20
N GLU A 78 14.88 -23.39 -0.08
CA GLU A 78 14.32 -23.31 1.28
C GLU A 78 14.17 -21.87 1.80
N THR A 79 15.01 -20.97 1.29
CA THR A 79 15.09 -19.56 1.72
C THR A 79 14.25 -18.62 0.84
N ILE A 80 13.85 -19.11 -0.34
CA ILE A 80 12.99 -18.36 -1.26
C ILE A 80 11.62 -18.16 -0.61
N LYS A 81 11.12 -16.93 -0.65
CA LYS A 81 9.74 -16.59 -0.29
C LYS A 81 8.96 -16.22 -1.55
N PRO A 82 8.26 -17.17 -2.21
CA PRO A 82 7.40 -16.87 -3.34
C PRO A 82 6.31 -15.86 -2.98
N MET A 83 6.11 -14.88 -3.86
CA MET A 83 5.08 -13.86 -3.71
C MET A 83 4.11 -13.87 -4.89
N VAL A 84 2.83 -13.61 -4.60
CA VAL A 84 1.81 -13.33 -5.61
C VAL A 84 1.30 -11.91 -5.38
N ASP A 85 1.56 -11.01 -6.31
CA ASP A 85 1.10 -9.62 -6.21
C ASP A 85 -0.07 -9.34 -7.15
N GLY A 86 -1.10 -8.70 -6.60
CA GLY A 86 -2.22 -8.15 -7.33
C GLY A 86 -2.32 -6.63 -7.19
N GLY A 87 -2.88 -5.99 -8.20
CA GLY A 87 -3.26 -4.58 -8.16
C GLY A 87 -4.47 -4.31 -9.05
N THR A 88 -5.25 -3.30 -8.71
CA THR A 88 -6.43 -2.89 -9.47
C THR A 88 -6.62 -1.38 -9.40
N GLU A 89 -7.07 -0.79 -10.51
CA GLU A 89 -7.46 0.61 -10.63
C GLU A 89 -8.61 0.70 -11.63
N GLY A 90 -9.81 1.05 -11.17
CA GLY A 90 -11.03 1.06 -11.99
C GLY A 90 -11.29 -0.30 -12.66
N PHE A 91 -11.30 -0.34 -14.00
CA PHE A 91 -11.49 -1.57 -14.80
C PHE A 91 -10.18 -2.25 -15.23
N LYS A 92 -9.04 -1.77 -14.72
CA LYS A 92 -7.72 -2.35 -15.00
C LYS A 92 -7.22 -3.08 -13.76
N GLY A 93 -6.37 -4.06 -13.99
CA GLY A 93 -5.67 -4.77 -12.93
C GLY A 93 -4.61 -5.69 -13.48
N HIS A 94 -3.78 -6.20 -12.57
CA HIS A 94 -2.73 -7.14 -12.88
C HIS A 94 -2.62 -8.19 -11.76
N ALA A 95 -2.05 -9.33 -12.12
CA ALA A 95 -1.57 -10.34 -11.19
C ALA A 95 -0.21 -10.82 -11.67
N ARG A 96 0.74 -11.00 -10.76
CA ARG A 96 2.08 -11.49 -11.08
C ARG A 96 2.59 -12.43 -9.99
N VAL A 97 3.42 -13.38 -10.42
CA VAL A 97 4.16 -14.26 -9.52
C VAL A 97 5.61 -13.76 -9.49
N ILE A 98 6.12 -13.55 -8.28
CA ILE A 98 7.49 -13.10 -8.04
C ILE A 98 8.18 -14.19 -7.21
N ILE A 99 9.27 -14.74 -7.75
CA ILE A 99 10.13 -15.71 -7.09
C ILE A 99 11.49 -15.02 -6.93
N PRO A 100 11.80 -14.47 -5.74
CA PRO A 100 13.07 -13.80 -5.50
C PRO A 100 14.27 -14.69 -5.90
N GLY A 101 15.25 -14.12 -6.60
CA GLY A 101 16.41 -14.85 -7.12
C GLY A 101 16.17 -15.66 -8.41
N VAL A 102 14.93 -15.77 -8.89
CA VAL A 102 14.58 -16.57 -10.09
C VAL A 102 13.84 -15.75 -11.15
N THR A 103 12.82 -14.98 -10.75
CA THR A 103 12.05 -14.11 -11.67
C THR A 103 12.32 -12.63 -11.36
N PRO A 104 11.96 -11.69 -12.26
CA PRO A 104 12.03 -10.26 -11.94
C PRO A 104 11.26 -9.94 -10.66
N CYS A 105 11.90 -9.16 -9.77
CA CYS A 105 11.29 -8.73 -8.51
C CYS A 105 10.40 -7.49 -8.73
N PHE A 106 9.79 -6.97 -7.66
CA PHE A 106 8.99 -5.74 -7.74
C PHE A 106 9.79 -4.58 -8.36
N GLU A 107 11.00 -4.37 -7.84
CA GLU A 107 11.86 -3.26 -8.24
C GLU A 107 12.29 -3.34 -9.71
N CYS A 108 12.49 -4.54 -10.25
CA CYS A 108 12.79 -4.75 -11.67
C CYS A 108 11.67 -4.24 -12.61
N THR A 109 10.45 -4.10 -12.08
CA THR A 109 9.24 -3.76 -12.85
C THR A 109 8.53 -2.51 -12.34
N ILE A 110 9.17 -1.75 -11.43
CA ILE A 110 8.55 -0.55 -10.82
C ILE A 110 8.15 0.51 -11.85
N TRP A 111 8.91 0.62 -12.94
CA TRP A 111 8.65 1.54 -14.06
C TRP A 111 7.35 1.26 -14.83
N LEU A 112 6.71 0.09 -14.63
CA LEU A 112 5.40 -0.22 -15.20
C LEU A 112 4.26 0.50 -14.48
N PHE A 113 4.50 0.99 -13.25
CA PHE A 113 3.50 1.75 -12.51
C PHE A 113 3.39 3.17 -13.08
N PRO A 114 2.18 3.71 -13.22
CA PRO A 114 2.00 5.06 -13.75
C PRO A 114 2.67 6.08 -12.82
N PRO A 115 3.24 7.17 -13.37
CA PRO A 115 3.82 8.22 -12.55
C PRO A 115 2.73 8.84 -11.68
N GLN A 116 3.05 9.08 -10.41
CA GLN A 116 2.16 9.83 -9.52
C GLN A 116 1.96 11.25 -10.07
N VAL A 117 0.70 11.68 -10.17
CA VAL A 117 0.36 13.04 -10.58
C VAL A 117 0.80 14.00 -9.47
N LYS A 118 1.73 14.90 -9.78
CA LYS A 118 2.18 15.97 -8.88
C LYS A 118 2.03 17.31 -9.58
N PHE A 119 1.32 18.25 -8.94
CA PHE A 119 1.16 19.60 -9.45
C PHE A 119 2.32 20.49 -8.98
N PRO A 120 2.97 21.27 -9.87
CA PRO A 120 3.99 22.23 -9.44
C PRO A 120 3.40 23.30 -8.52
N LEU A 121 4.09 23.63 -7.42
CA LEU A 121 3.64 24.67 -6.47
C LEU A 121 3.39 26.03 -7.15
N CYS A 122 4.23 26.42 -8.11
CA CYS A 122 4.01 27.66 -8.88
C CYS A 122 2.72 27.63 -9.72
N THR A 123 2.28 26.46 -10.18
CA THR A 123 1.00 26.31 -10.88
C THR A 123 -0.16 26.44 -9.91
N LEU A 124 -0.05 25.86 -8.72
CA LEU A 124 -1.09 25.95 -7.69
C LEU A 124 -1.27 27.38 -7.18
N ALA A 125 -0.17 28.08 -6.87
CA ALA A 125 -0.19 29.41 -6.29
C ALA A 125 -0.54 30.52 -7.30
N GLU A 126 0.02 30.47 -8.51
CA GLU A 126 -0.05 31.61 -9.44
C GLU A 126 -1.02 31.39 -10.60
N THR A 127 -1.10 30.15 -11.12
CA THR A 127 -1.78 29.87 -12.39
C THR A 127 -2.61 28.58 -12.36
N PRO A 128 -3.61 28.47 -11.45
CA PRO A 128 -4.52 27.34 -11.44
C PRO A 128 -5.34 27.32 -12.73
N ARG A 129 -5.49 26.13 -13.34
CA ARG A 129 -6.06 25.94 -14.70
C ARG A 129 -7.16 24.89 -14.74
N THR A 130 -7.26 24.07 -13.71
CA THR A 130 -8.22 22.97 -13.62
C THR A 130 -8.84 22.98 -12.22
N ALA A 131 -10.03 22.37 -12.06
CA ALA A 131 -10.66 22.26 -10.76
C ALA A 131 -9.75 21.54 -9.73
N ALA A 132 -8.99 20.53 -10.17
CA ALA A 132 -8.03 19.84 -9.33
C ALA A 132 -6.94 20.78 -8.78
N HIS A 133 -6.49 21.76 -9.57
CA HIS A 133 -5.52 22.74 -9.07
C HIS A 133 -6.11 23.63 -7.96
N CYS A 134 -7.39 24.03 -8.09
CA CYS A 134 -8.05 24.84 -7.06
C CYS A 134 -8.21 24.06 -5.75
N ILE A 135 -8.64 22.79 -5.84
CA ILE A 135 -8.78 21.90 -4.68
C ILE A 135 -7.43 21.69 -4.00
N GLU A 136 -6.37 21.39 -4.75
CA GLU A 136 -5.02 21.19 -4.21
C GLU A 136 -4.41 22.48 -3.63
N TYR A 137 -4.72 23.64 -4.21
CA TYR A 137 -4.34 24.92 -3.61
C TYR A 137 -5.02 25.15 -2.25
N ALA A 138 -6.34 24.92 -2.18
CA ALA A 138 -7.08 25.06 -0.93
C ALA A 138 -6.56 24.12 0.16
N HIS A 139 -6.31 22.85 -0.21
CA HIS A 139 -5.78 21.82 0.68
C HIS A 139 -4.33 22.09 1.13
N LEU A 140 -3.40 22.34 0.21
CA LEU A 140 -1.97 22.35 0.52
C LEU A 140 -1.44 23.72 0.97
N ILE A 141 -2.08 24.81 0.55
CA ILE A 141 -1.59 26.17 0.79
C ILE A 141 -2.57 26.92 1.71
N LYS A 142 -3.81 27.10 1.27
CA LYS A 142 -4.79 27.95 1.97
C LYS A 142 -5.17 27.39 3.35
N TRP A 143 -5.21 26.06 3.50
CA TRP A 143 -5.54 25.42 4.78
C TRP A 143 -4.61 25.87 5.90
N ASP A 144 -3.29 25.84 5.68
CA ASP A 144 -2.29 26.19 6.70
C ASP A 144 -2.29 27.71 7.00
N GLU A 145 -2.60 28.53 6.00
CA GLU A 145 -2.76 29.98 6.16
C GLU A 145 -3.94 30.35 7.09
N VAL A 146 -5.06 29.63 6.99
CA VAL A 146 -6.30 29.92 7.75
C VAL A 146 -6.36 29.14 9.07
N HIS A 147 -5.87 27.91 9.08
CA HIS A 147 -5.96 26.97 10.20
C HIS A 147 -4.58 26.63 10.77
N SER A 148 -3.74 27.64 10.98
CA SER A 148 -2.36 27.46 11.42
C SER A 148 -2.26 26.57 12.67
N GLY A 149 -1.50 25.48 12.57
CA GLY A 149 -1.31 24.51 13.65
C GLY A 149 -2.36 23.40 13.73
N LYS A 150 -3.37 23.38 12.85
CA LYS A 150 -4.31 22.26 12.69
C LYS A 150 -4.01 21.51 11.40
N SER A 151 -3.72 20.21 11.48
CA SER A 151 -3.56 19.36 10.29
C SER A 151 -4.88 19.16 9.56
N PHE A 152 -4.84 19.18 8.23
CA PHE A 152 -5.96 18.76 7.41
C PHE A 152 -6.22 17.26 7.58
N ASP A 153 -7.49 16.87 7.57
CA ASP A 153 -7.92 15.46 7.66
C ASP A 153 -8.93 15.21 6.54
N PRO A 154 -8.59 14.41 5.51
CA PRO A 154 -9.48 14.13 4.39
C PRO A 154 -10.65 13.22 4.76
N ASP A 155 -10.60 12.56 5.93
CA ASP A 155 -11.70 11.73 6.44
C ASP A 155 -12.69 12.54 7.31
N ASP A 156 -12.37 13.81 7.63
CA ASP A 156 -13.26 14.73 8.33
C ASP A 156 -14.18 15.47 7.33
N PRO A 157 -15.51 15.26 7.40
CA PRO A 157 -16.46 15.92 6.50
C PRO A 157 -16.42 17.46 6.59
N GLU A 158 -16.12 18.04 7.75
CA GLU A 158 -16.06 19.50 7.92
C GLU A 158 -14.84 20.07 7.18
N HIS A 159 -13.71 19.37 7.25
CA HIS A 159 -12.49 19.74 6.53
C HIS A 159 -12.71 19.67 5.02
N MET A 160 -13.30 18.58 4.54
CA MET A 160 -13.63 18.41 3.11
C MET A 160 -14.65 19.44 2.62
N GLN A 161 -15.64 19.77 3.45
CA GLN A 161 -16.62 20.81 3.13
C GLN A 161 -15.98 22.20 3.04
N TRP A 162 -14.99 22.49 3.90
CA TRP A 162 -14.24 23.73 3.83
C TRP A 162 -13.45 23.83 2.52
N VAL A 163 -12.69 22.78 2.15
CA VAL A 163 -11.96 22.76 0.87
C VAL A 163 -12.89 22.95 -0.33
N TYR A 164 -14.10 22.39 -0.28
CA TYR A 164 -15.09 22.58 -1.34
C TYR A 164 -15.59 24.04 -1.46
N SER A 165 -15.66 24.78 -0.34
CA SER A 165 -16.17 26.15 -0.32
C SER A 165 -15.16 27.23 -0.69
N GLU A 166 -13.86 26.92 -0.62
CA GLU A 166 -12.75 27.86 -0.82
C GLU A 166 -12.23 27.93 -2.26
#